data_AF-A0A9J6GA73-F1
#
_entry.id   AF-A0A9J6GA73-F1
#
_cell.length_a   1.000
_cell.length_b   1.000
_cell.length_c   1.000
_cell.angle_alpha   90.00
_cell.angle_beta   90.00
_cell.angle_gamma   90.00
#
_symmetry.space_group_name_H-M   'P 1'
#
loop_
_entity.id
_entity.type
_entity.pdbx_description
1 polymer ?
#
loop_
_entity_poly.entity_id
_entity_poly.type
_entity_poly.pdbx_seq_one_letter_code
_entity_poly.pdbx_strand_id
1 'polypeptide(L)'
;MLRGLQEWERSINKKDRRLTTAAVVCERHFEKSCIERTFSIIVNGVTNEHPRDKPRLKPDAIPTIFPDDRKHIVSKVTAKRKNGILDEQEPPAKAS
;
A
#
# COMPACT_ATOMS: atom_id res chain seq x y z
N MET A 1 -9.08 17.66 -3.64
CA MET A 1 -7.83 16.90 -3.70
C MET A 1 -8.12 15.40 -3.67
N LEU A 2 -8.49 14.79 -4.80
CA LEU A 2 -8.70 13.33 -4.93
C LEU A 2 -8.42 12.89 -6.38
N ARG A 3 -7.32 13.35 -7.01
CA ARG A 3 -7.02 12.92 -8.39
C ARG A 3 -6.77 11.42 -8.42
N GLY A 4 -5.82 10.93 -7.62
CA GLY A 4 -5.39 9.52 -7.63
C GLY A 4 -6.51 8.46 -7.55
N LEU A 5 -7.58 8.70 -6.78
CA LEU A 5 -8.69 7.73 -6.68
C LEU A 5 -9.42 7.53 -8.01
N GLN A 6 -9.61 8.62 -8.78
CA GLN A 6 -10.28 8.55 -10.07
C GLN A 6 -9.43 7.81 -11.11
N GLU A 7 -8.11 8.02 -11.11
CA GLU A 7 -7.21 7.28 -11.99
C GLU A 7 -7.14 5.79 -11.62
N TRP A 8 -7.18 5.46 -10.33
CA TRP A 8 -7.25 4.08 -9.87
C TRP A 8 -8.57 3.40 -10.29
N GLU A 9 -9.69 4.11 -10.21
CA GLU A 9 -10.98 3.56 -10.65
C GLU A 9 -10.99 3.26 -12.16
N ARG A 10 -10.39 4.16 -12.95
CA ARG A 10 -10.23 3.97 -14.40
C ARG A 10 -9.33 2.78 -14.74
N SER A 11 -8.22 2.60 -14.02
CA SER A 11 -7.26 1.54 -14.33
C SER A 11 -7.71 0.15 -13.86
N ILE A 12 -8.38 0.07 -12.71
CA ILE A 12 -8.86 -1.21 -12.13
C ILE A 12 -10.06 -1.77 -12.90
N ASN A 13 -10.78 -0.94 -13.68
CA ASN A 13 -11.91 -1.28 -14.57
C ASN A 13 -12.83 -2.42 -14.05
N LYS A 14 -13.18 -2.37 -12.76
CA LYS A 14 -14.14 -3.31 -12.17
C LYS A 14 -15.55 -2.79 -12.43
N LYS A 15 -16.18 -3.31 -13.50
CA LYS A 15 -17.58 -3.00 -13.85
C LYS A 15 -18.56 -3.22 -12.69
N ASP A 16 -18.26 -4.16 -11.78
CA ASP A 16 -19.14 -4.55 -10.67
C ASP A 16 -18.99 -3.72 -9.38
N ARG A 17 -17.93 -2.91 -9.20
CA ARG A 17 -17.69 -2.28 -7.89
C ARG A 17 -16.93 -0.96 -7.97
N ARG A 18 -17.47 0.06 -7.30
CA ARG A 18 -16.78 1.34 -7.06
C ARG A 18 -15.64 1.20 -6.06
N LEU A 19 -14.53 1.88 -6.32
CA LEU A 19 -13.42 1.96 -5.38
C LEU A 19 -13.80 2.85 -4.20
N THR A 20 -13.73 2.28 -3.00
CA THR A 20 -13.83 3.05 -1.74
C THR A 20 -12.43 3.44 -1.27
N THR A 21 -12.32 4.45 -0.41
CA THR A 21 -11.02 4.83 0.20
C THR A 21 -10.39 3.72 1.04
N ALA A 22 -11.19 2.76 1.53
CA ALA A 22 -10.72 1.57 2.23
C ALA A 22 -10.26 0.42 1.28
N ALA A 23 -10.30 0.64 -0.04
CA ALA A 23 -9.86 -0.37 -1.00
C ALA A 23 -8.33 -0.52 -0.92
N VAL A 24 -7.87 -1.77 -0.98
CA VAL A 24 -6.44 -2.08 -0.98
C VAL A 24 -6.08 -2.80 -2.27
N VAL A 25 -4.93 -2.45 -2.84
CA VAL A 25 -4.38 -3.03 -4.05
C VAL A 25 -3.00 -3.60 -3.72
N CYS A 26 -2.71 -4.82 -4.16
CA CYS A 26 -1.40 -5.45 -3.94
C CYS A 26 -0.31 -4.73 -4.74
N GLU A 27 0.92 -4.72 -4.22
CA GLU A 27 2.07 -4.08 -4.89
C GLU A 27 2.33 -4.60 -6.32
N ARG A 28 1.90 -5.84 -6.62
CA ARG A 28 2.01 -6.49 -7.94
C ARG A 28 1.30 -5.73 -9.07
N HIS A 29 0.34 -4.86 -8.74
CA HIS A 29 -0.38 -4.06 -9.73
C HIS A 29 0.33 -2.75 -10.06
N PHE A 30 1.44 -2.45 -9.38
CA PHE A 30 2.26 -1.26 -9.58
C PHE A 30 3.60 -1.64 -10.18
N GLU A 31 4.18 -0.71 -10.93
CA GLU A 31 5.56 -0.84 -11.36
C GLU A 31 6.49 -0.80 -10.14
N LYS A 32 7.58 -1.57 -10.17
CA LYS A 32 8.57 -1.60 -9.08
C LYS A 32 9.15 -0.21 -8.80
N SER A 33 9.28 0.63 -9.82
CA SER A 33 9.75 2.02 -9.75
C SER A 33 8.82 2.95 -8.95
N CYS A 34 7.55 2.56 -8.79
CA CYS A 34 6.55 3.28 -7.99
C CYS A 34 6.57 2.87 -6.51
N ILE A 35 7.33 1.83 -6.15
CA ILE A 35 7.42 1.29 -4.80
C ILE A 35 8.74 1.73 -4.17
N GLU A 36 8.64 2.62 -3.20
CA GLU A 36 9.77 3.09 -2.40
C GLU A 36 10.11 2.03 -1.34
N ARG A 37 11.22 1.33 -1.57
CA ARG A 37 11.80 0.37 -0.62
C ARG A 37 12.93 0.96 0.21
N THR A 38 13.49 2.09 -0.20
CA THR A 38 14.54 2.80 0.52
C THR A 38 14.08 4.22 0.85
N PHE A 39 14.76 4.86 1.80
CA PHE A 39 14.60 6.26 2.11
C PHE A 39 15.98 6.87 2.38
N SER A 40 16.14 8.14 2.03
CA SER A 40 17.39 8.86 2.22
C SER A 40 17.30 9.71 3.49
N ILE A 41 18.32 9.62 4.34
CA ILE A 41 18.50 10.51 5.50
C ILE A 41 19.84 11.22 5.40
N ILE A 42 19.87 12.50 5.75
CA ILE A 42 21.10 13.28 5.81
C ILE A 42 21.62 13.19 7.24
N VAL A 43 22.78 12.56 7.42
CA VAL A 43 23.47 12.46 8.71
C VAL A 43 24.82 13.13 8.53
N ASN A 44 25.10 14.17 9.32
CA ASN A 44 26.34 14.95 9.26
C ASN A 44 26.67 15.49 7.85
N GLY A 45 25.65 15.89 7.08
CA GLY A 45 25.83 16.38 5.71
C GLY A 45 26.02 15.30 4.64
N VAL A 46 26.02 14.01 5.03
CA VAL A 46 26.11 12.88 4.10
C VAL A 46 24.74 12.26 3.91
N THR A 47 24.32 12.11 2.65
CA THR A 47 23.11 11.40 2.28
C THR A 47 23.34 9.89 2.39
N ASN A 48 22.67 9.25 3.34
CA ASN A 48 22.68 7.81 3.52
C ASN A 48 21.35 7.22 3.06
N GLU A 49 21.40 6.17 2.24
CA GLU A 49 20.23 5.43 1.81
C GLU A 49 20.00 4.22 2.73
N HIS A 50 18.83 4.15 3.33
CA HIS A 50 18.45 3.06 4.24
C HIS A 50 17.24 2.29 3.70
N PRO A 51 17.21 0.96 3.88
CA PRO A 51 16.03 0.16 3.56
C PRO A 51 14.87 0.49 4.50
N ARG A 52 13.66 0.54 3.96
CA ARG A 52 12.42 0.64 4.71
C ARG A 52 12.00 -0.74 5.18
N ASP A 53 11.53 -0.83 6.43
CA ASP A 53 10.85 -2.02 6.94
C ASP A 53 9.55 -2.32 6.18
N LYS A 54 8.78 -1.26 5.88
CA LYS A 54 7.55 -1.32 5.09
C LYS A 54 7.70 -0.53 3.78
N PRO A 55 7.56 -1.17 2.61
CA PRO A 55 7.56 -0.45 1.34
C PRO A 55 6.40 0.55 1.29
N ARG A 56 6.65 1.70 0.68
CA ARG A 56 5.62 2.72 0.46
C ARG A 56 5.38 2.89 -1.02
N LEU A 57 4.14 3.23 -1.35
CA LEU A 57 3.78 3.60 -2.70
C LEU A 57 4.01 5.10 -2.88
N LYS A 58 4.59 5.51 -4.02
CA LYS A 58 4.69 6.93 -4.38
C LYS A 58 3.31 7.58 -4.40
N PRO A 59 3.18 8.86 -4.01
CA PRO A 59 1.89 9.55 -3.90
C PRO A 59 1.09 9.56 -5.20
N ASP A 60 1.78 9.62 -6.35
CA ASP A 60 1.17 9.66 -7.69
C ASP A 60 1.21 8.31 -8.42
N ALA A 61 1.46 7.21 -7.70
CA ALA A 61 1.48 5.90 -8.32
C ALA A 61 0.06 5.44 -8.70
N ILE A 62 -0.10 5.02 -9.94
CA ILE A 62 -1.35 4.48 -10.48
C ILE A 62 -1.14 2.99 -10.75
N PRO A 63 -2.06 2.10 -10.34
CA PRO A 63 -1.93 0.69 -10.65
C PRO A 63 -2.23 0.52 -12.14
N THR A 64 -1.28 0.03 -12.92
CA THR A 64 -1.39 -0.13 -14.38
C THR A 64 -1.39 -1.59 -14.81
N ILE A 65 -0.96 -2.50 -13.94
CA ILE A 65 -0.79 -3.92 -14.24
C ILE A 65 -2.06 -4.67 -13.86
N PHE A 66 -3.00 -4.75 -14.79
CA PHE A 66 -4.16 -5.65 -14.72
C PHE A 66 -4.14 -6.58 -15.93
N PRO A 67 -3.61 -7.81 -15.81
CA PRO A 67 -3.76 -8.79 -16.88
C PRO A 67 -5.27 -9.01 -17.14
N ASP A 68 -5.66 -9.16 -18.40
CA ASP A 68 -7.06 -9.45 -18.79
C ASP A 68 -7.48 -10.80 -18.18
N ASP A 69 -8.02 -10.76 -16.98
CA ASP A 69 -8.40 -11.93 -16.17
C ASP A 69 -9.68 -12.55 -16.73
N ARG A 70 -9.60 -13.18 -17.90
CA ARG A 70 -10.68 -14.04 -18.41
C ARG A 70 -10.64 -15.48 -17.87
N LYS A 71 -9.72 -15.83 -16.96
CA LYS A 71 -9.46 -17.26 -16.67
C LYS A 71 -9.54 -17.71 -15.21
N HIS A 72 -9.61 -16.82 -14.21
CA HIS A 72 -9.53 -17.26 -12.81
C HIS A 72 -10.59 -16.60 -11.92
N ILE A 73 -11.85 -16.98 -12.15
CA ILE A 73 -12.90 -16.86 -11.13
C ILE A 73 -12.63 -17.96 -10.09
N VAL A 74 -11.73 -17.71 -9.14
CA VAL A 74 -11.59 -18.57 -7.97
C VAL A 74 -12.69 -18.15 -7.00
N SER A 75 -13.63 -19.07 -6.75
CA SER A 75 -14.71 -18.90 -5.78
C SER A 75 -14.14 -18.56 -4.40
N LYS A 76 -14.68 -17.50 -3.78
CA LYS A 76 -14.15 -16.89 -2.55
C LYS A 76 -14.22 -17.86 -1.36
N VAL A 77 -13.09 -18.12 -0.72
CA VAL A 77 -13.05 -18.42 0.72
C VAL A 77 -12.91 -17.08 1.45
N THR A 78 -13.94 -16.71 2.20
CA THR A 78 -13.99 -15.47 2.99
C THR A 78 -13.10 -15.57 4.23
N ALA A 79 -11.80 -15.31 4.07
CA ALA A 79 -10.93 -15.07 5.21
C ALA A 79 -11.19 -13.65 5.77
N LYS A 80 -11.88 -13.57 6.90
CA LYS A 80 -12.13 -12.33 7.65
C LYS A 80 -10.79 -11.73 8.06
N ARG A 81 -10.45 -10.53 7.57
CA ARG A 81 -9.23 -9.82 7.95
C ARG A 81 -9.31 -9.45 9.43
N LYS A 82 -8.33 -9.89 10.24
CA LYS A 82 -8.15 -9.42 11.62
C LYS A 82 -7.56 -8.01 11.53
N ASN A 83 -8.26 -7.01 12.07
CA ASN A 83 -7.69 -5.68 12.25
C ASN A 83 -6.50 -5.81 13.20
N GLY A 84 -5.35 -5.23 12.82
CA GLY A 84 -4.13 -5.26 13.63
C GLY A 84 -4.38 -4.64 15.00
N ILE A 85 -3.91 -5.33 16.04
CA ILE A 85 -3.82 -4.82 17.40
C ILE A 85 -2.90 -3.58 17.38
N LEU A 86 -3.40 -2.44 17.87
CA LEU A 86 -2.57 -1.32 18.28
C LEU A 86 -1.83 -1.79 19.54
N ASP A 87 -0.50 -1.90 19.44
CA ASP A 87 0.37 -2.14 20.60
C ASP A 87 0.31 -0.88 21.47
N GLU A 88 -0.48 -0.95 22.54
CA GLU A 88 -0.51 0.07 23.58
C GLU A 88 0.76 -0.15 24.42
N GLN A 89 1.84 0.56 24.06
CA GLN A 89 3.05 0.57 24.87
C GLN A 89 2.70 1.24 26.20
N GLU A 90 2.64 0.45 27.28
CA GLU A 90 2.49 0.97 28.63
C GLU A 90 3.59 2.00 28.93
N PRO A 91 3.26 3.13 29.59
CA PRO A 91 4.26 4.10 30.00
C PRO A 91 5.20 3.48 31.03
N PRO A 92 6.52 3.76 30.96
CA PRO A 92 7.50 3.13 31.84
C PRO A 92 7.22 3.48 33.31
N ALA A 93 7.15 2.44 34.14
CA ALA A 93 6.99 2.55 35.58
C ALA A 93 8.07 3.46 36.18
N LYS A 94 7.65 4.49 36.92
CA LYS A 94 8.55 5.27 37.78
C LYS A 94 9.06 4.38 38.91
N ALA A 95 10.38 4.25 39.00
CA ALA A 95 11.06 3.73 40.18
C ALA A 95 11.05 4.80 41.29
N SER A 96 10.68 4.42 42.51
CA SER A 96 11.04 5.08 43.77
C SER A 96 10.96 4.05 44.90
#